data_AF-A0A382P9D8-F1
#
_entry.id   AF-A0A382P9D8-F1
#
_cell.length_a   1.000
_cell.length_b   1.000
_cell.length_c   1.000
_cell.angle_alpha   90.00
_cell.angle_beta   90.00
_cell.angle_gamma   90.00
#
_symmetry.space_group_name_H-M   'P 1'
#
loop_
_entity.id
_entity.type
_entity.pdbx_description
1 polymer ?
#
loop_
_entity_poly.entity_id
_entity_poly.type
_entity_poly.pdbx_seq_one_letter_code
_entity_poly.pdbx_strand_id
1 'polypeptide(L)'
;MDTKHLKRRHNVYWVRVWVPEPLRGILGKSELWQNLYTTDLAEANRKKHRVVAELMEVIGQAKRDREGTLDKVSREEKLKEFALEYTRESDAAKNNDEEDVEDFFDEAIEAKIYELYGDKDGEEIINHNYYEPDASEKIPSPVGALMDSYKIHTHGYVPVSSISKLFLSEESKSLKPSSFRRKKKHIDQFIKWSGD
;
A
#
# COMPACT_ATOMS: atom_id res chain seq x y z
N MET A 1 -12.22 -28.98 27.24
CA MET A 1 -12.70 -27.78 26.53
C MET A 1 -11.72 -26.64 26.80
N ASP A 2 -11.17 -26.00 25.77
CA ASP A 2 -10.15 -24.95 25.91
C ASP A 2 -10.78 -23.57 26.16
N THR A 3 -10.66 -23.06 27.39
CA THR A 3 -11.19 -21.74 27.78
C THR A 3 -10.20 -20.60 27.57
N LYS A 4 -9.03 -20.85 26.96
CA LYS A 4 -8.04 -19.81 26.67
C LYS A 4 -8.68 -18.74 25.78
N HIS A 5 -8.47 -17.46 26.12
CA HIS A 5 -9.11 -16.28 25.50
C HIS A 5 -10.60 -16.09 25.77
N LEU A 6 -11.29 -16.97 26.51
CA LEU A 6 -12.69 -16.78 26.89
C LEU A 6 -12.81 -16.21 28.30
N LYS A 7 -13.72 -15.25 28.47
CA LYS A 7 -14.11 -14.69 29.77
C LYS A 7 -15.62 -14.59 29.85
N ARG A 8 -16.21 -15.10 30.93
CA ARG A 8 -17.66 -15.03 31.15
C ARG A 8 -18.00 -13.74 31.90
N ARG A 9 -18.98 -12.98 31.40
CA ARG A 9 -19.48 -11.75 32.02
C ARG A 9 -20.98 -11.66 31.81
N HIS A 10 -21.74 -11.39 32.88
CA HIS A 10 -23.22 -11.31 32.84
C HIS A 10 -23.86 -12.49 32.08
N ASN A 11 -23.42 -13.71 32.41
CA ASN A 11 -23.85 -14.98 31.80
C ASN A 11 -23.43 -15.21 30.33
N VAL A 12 -22.80 -14.24 29.67
CA VAL A 12 -22.39 -14.33 28.26
C VAL A 12 -20.87 -14.53 28.14
N TYR A 13 -20.43 -15.27 27.13
CA TYR A 13 -19.00 -15.44 26.81
C TYR A 13 -18.44 -14.29 25.97
N TRP A 14 -17.25 -13.84 26.34
CA TRP A 14 -16.47 -12.81 25.67
C TRP A 14 -15.10 -13.37 25.26
N VAL A 15 -14.58 -12.91 24.13
CA VAL A 15 -13.18 -13.12 23.76
C VAL A 15 -12.34 -11.97 24.32
N ARG A 16 -11.20 -12.32 24.91
CA ARG A 16 -10.21 -11.39 25.44
C ARG A 16 -8.84 -11.65 24.84
N VAL A 17 -8.26 -10.62 24.23
CA VAL A 17 -6.89 -10.63 23.71
C VAL A 17 -6.11 -9.47 24.33
N TRP A 18 -4.86 -9.74 24.69
CA TRP A 18 -3.99 -8.76 25.32
C TRP A 18 -3.24 -7.94 24.27
N VAL A 19 -3.20 -6.62 24.43
CA VAL A 19 -2.51 -5.72 23.50
C VAL A 19 -1.05 -5.53 23.97
N PRO A 20 -0.06 -5.79 23.09
CA PRO A 20 1.35 -5.53 23.40
C PRO A 20 1.57 -4.08 23.85
N GLU A 21 2.38 -3.90 24.90
CA GLU A 21 2.72 -2.58 25.47
C GLU A 21 3.17 -1.53 24.43
N PRO A 22 3.98 -1.88 23.41
CA PRO A 22 4.31 -0.99 22.31
C PRO A 22 3.08 -0.41 21.56
N LEU A 23 1.99 -1.16 21.48
CA LEU A 23 0.83 -0.82 20.65
C LEU A 23 -0.30 -0.15 21.44
N ARG A 24 -0.19 -0.10 22.77
CA ARG A 24 -1.22 0.51 23.63
C ARG A 24 -1.37 2.02 23.40
N GLY A 25 -0.28 2.70 23.03
CA GLY A 25 -0.34 4.14 22.69
C GLY A 25 -1.13 4.42 21.40
N ILE A 26 -1.16 3.47 20.47
CA ILE A 26 -1.86 3.58 19.18
C ILE A 26 -3.31 3.13 19.31
N LEU A 27 -3.53 1.97 19.93
CA LEU A 27 -4.88 1.40 20.11
C LEU A 27 -5.66 2.03 21.27
N GLY A 28 -4.99 2.77 22.15
CA GLY A 28 -5.59 3.41 23.34
C GLY A 28 -6.12 2.43 24.40
N LYS A 29 -5.87 1.13 24.23
CA LYS A 29 -6.42 0.04 25.06
C LYS A 29 -5.35 -0.98 25.43
N SER A 30 -5.41 -1.50 26.65
CA SER A 30 -4.53 -2.57 27.13
C SER A 30 -5.04 -3.97 26.78
N GLU A 31 -6.35 -4.13 26.60
CA GLU A 31 -7.00 -5.38 26.24
C GLU A 31 -8.10 -5.12 25.21
N LEU A 32 -8.25 -6.03 24.24
CA LEU A 32 -9.38 -6.07 23.31
C LEU A 32 -10.38 -7.11 23.74
N TRP A 33 -11.65 -6.71 23.77
CA TRP A 33 -12.77 -7.52 24.23
C TRP A 33 -13.85 -7.53 23.15
N GLN A 34 -14.38 -8.71 22.84
CA GLN A 34 -15.50 -8.85 21.92
C GLN A 34 -16.51 -9.86 22.45
N ASN A 35 -17.78 -9.47 22.44
CA ASN A 35 -18.87 -10.30 22.92
C ASN A 35 -19.19 -11.40 21.91
N LEU A 36 -19.36 -12.65 22.36
CA LEU A 36 -19.77 -13.78 21.51
C LEU A 36 -21.29 -14.00 21.49
N TYR A 37 -22.04 -13.24 22.31
CA TYR A 37 -23.50 -13.29 22.43
C TYR A 37 -24.06 -14.70 22.64
N THR A 38 -23.30 -15.56 23.31
CA THR A 38 -23.72 -16.93 23.64
C THR A 38 -23.44 -17.24 25.10
N THR A 39 -24.34 -18.02 25.70
CA THR A 39 -24.24 -18.56 27.05
C THR A 39 -23.71 -19.99 27.05
N ASP A 40 -23.66 -20.65 25.88
CA ASP A 40 -23.15 -22.02 25.73
C ASP A 40 -21.64 -22.04 25.48
N LEU A 41 -20.93 -22.88 26.23
CA LEU A 41 -19.49 -23.04 26.14
C LEU A 41 -19.06 -23.69 24.83
N ALA A 42 -19.84 -24.63 24.30
CA ALA A 42 -19.50 -25.32 23.05
C ALA A 42 -19.64 -24.39 21.84
N GLU A 43 -20.72 -23.61 21.79
CA GLU A 43 -20.88 -22.55 20.80
C GLU A 43 -19.81 -21.45 20.93
N ALA A 44 -19.48 -21.02 22.15
CA ALA A 44 -18.42 -20.05 22.38
C ALA A 44 -17.06 -20.51 21.84
N ASN A 45 -16.70 -21.78 22.04
CA ASN A 45 -15.43 -22.33 21.54
C ASN A 45 -15.36 -22.38 20.01
N ARG A 46 -16.48 -22.65 19.32
CA ARG A 46 -16.54 -22.59 17.85
C ARG A 46 -16.31 -21.17 17.34
N LYS A 47 -16.97 -20.18 17.95
CA LYS A 47 -16.88 -18.76 17.53
C LYS A 47 -15.56 -18.10 17.94
N LYS A 48 -14.95 -18.57 19.04
CA LYS A 48 -13.72 -18.01 19.62
C LYS A 48 -12.60 -17.87 18.61
N HIS A 49 -12.31 -18.92 17.85
CA HIS A 49 -11.15 -18.93 16.95
C HIS A 49 -11.24 -17.85 15.87
N ARG A 50 -12.45 -17.64 15.32
CA ARG A 50 -12.70 -16.57 14.34
C ARG A 50 -12.47 -15.19 14.95
N VAL A 51 -13.09 -14.94 16.10
CA VAL A 51 -12.99 -13.65 16.79
C VAL A 51 -11.57 -13.37 17.31
N VAL A 52 -10.84 -14.39 17.76
CA VAL A 52 -9.43 -14.24 18.14
C VAL A 52 -8.59 -13.85 16.92
N ALA A 53 -8.85 -14.43 15.74
CA ALA A 53 -8.15 -14.05 14.51
C ALA A 53 -8.44 -12.59 14.14
N GLU A 54 -9.70 -12.16 14.17
CA GLU A 54 -10.10 -10.76 13.94
C GLU A 54 -9.38 -9.79 14.90
N LEU A 55 -9.36 -10.09 16.20
CA LEU A 55 -8.68 -9.24 17.20
C LEU A 55 -7.15 -9.25 17.03
N MET A 56 -6.56 -10.38 16.62
CA MET A 56 -5.13 -10.48 16.32
C MET A 56 -4.78 -9.70 15.05
N GLU A 57 -5.66 -9.66 14.05
CA GLU A 57 -5.48 -8.87 12.83
C GLU A 57 -5.48 -7.38 13.13
N VAL A 58 -6.37 -6.89 14.00
CA VAL A 58 -6.35 -5.49 14.49
C VAL A 58 -5.03 -5.15 15.16
N ILE A 59 -4.50 -6.06 16.00
CA ILE A 59 -3.17 -5.88 16.62
C ILE A 59 -2.07 -5.90 15.56
N GLY A 60 -2.17 -6.77 14.56
CA GLY A 60 -1.24 -6.85 13.43
C GLY A 60 -1.26 -5.59 12.55
N GLN A 61 -2.42 -4.97 12.37
CA GLN A 61 -2.56 -3.68 11.68
C GLN A 61 -1.90 -2.56 12.49
N ALA A 62 -2.24 -2.42 13.77
CA ALA A 62 -1.60 -1.43 14.64
C ALA A 62 -0.08 -1.61 14.74
N LYS A 63 0.40 -2.85 14.66
CA LYS A 63 1.84 -3.16 14.58
C LYS A 63 2.46 -2.64 13.28
N ARG A 64 1.79 -2.86 12.13
CA ARG A 64 2.22 -2.33 10.83
C ARG A 64 2.22 -0.81 10.80
N ASP A 65 1.21 -0.18 11.40
CA ASP A 65 1.11 1.27 11.53
C ASP A 65 2.26 1.83 12.39
N ARG A 66 2.57 1.17 13.52
CA ARG A 66 3.70 1.55 14.39
C ARG A 66 5.06 1.37 13.72
N GLU A 67 5.25 0.25 13.03
CA GLU A 67 6.50 -0.08 12.36
C GLU A 67 6.68 0.70 11.04
N GLY A 68 5.71 1.56 10.66
CA GLY A 68 5.74 2.33 9.41
C GLY A 68 5.77 1.43 8.18
N THR A 69 5.33 0.17 8.30
CA THR A 69 5.42 -0.83 7.23
C THR A 69 4.33 -0.66 6.17
N LEU A 70 3.40 0.29 6.35
CA LEU A 70 2.41 0.64 5.33
C LEU A 70 2.88 1.72 4.34
N ASP A 71 3.96 2.47 4.61
CA ASP A 71 4.42 3.52 3.69
C ASP A 71 5.94 3.69 3.74
N LYS A 72 6.67 2.74 3.16
CA LYS A 72 8.06 2.99 2.76
C LYS A 72 8.16 3.67 1.40
N VAL A 73 7.07 3.64 0.63
CA VAL A 73 7.00 4.15 -0.74
C VAL A 73 6.55 5.61 -0.62
N SER A 74 7.33 6.53 -1.17
CA SER A 74 7.01 7.96 -1.07
C SER A 74 5.70 8.26 -1.82
N ARG A 75 5.05 9.41 -1.55
CA ARG A 75 3.80 9.77 -2.25
C ARG A 75 4.02 9.89 -3.76
N GLU A 76 5.20 10.35 -4.15
CA GLU A 76 5.68 10.40 -5.53
C GLU A 76 5.77 9.01 -6.16
N GLU A 77 6.30 8.05 -5.41
CA GLU A 77 6.54 6.70 -5.88
C GLU A 77 5.22 5.91 -6.00
N LYS A 78 4.23 6.22 -5.15
CA LYS A 78 2.84 5.74 -5.31
C LYS A 78 2.18 6.25 -6.58
N LEU A 79 2.43 7.52 -6.94
CA LEU A 79 1.87 8.12 -8.15
C LEU A 79 2.41 7.41 -9.40
N LYS A 80 3.73 7.16 -9.42
CA LYS A 80 4.40 6.37 -10.47
C LYS A 80 3.89 4.93 -10.55
N GLU A 81 3.68 4.27 -9.40
CA GLU A 81 3.13 2.90 -9.35
C GLU A 81 1.70 2.85 -9.90
N PHE A 82 0.86 3.83 -9.57
CA PHE A 82 -0.50 3.94 -10.10
C PHE A 82 -0.50 4.06 -11.63
N ALA A 83 0.32 4.95 -12.18
CA ALA A 83 0.43 5.13 -13.63
C ALA A 83 0.84 3.85 -14.36
N LEU A 84 1.79 3.12 -13.78
CA LEU A 84 2.28 1.85 -14.30
C LEU A 84 1.21 0.75 -14.26
N GLU A 85 0.40 0.68 -13.20
CA GLU A 85 -0.70 -0.28 -13.08
C GLU A 85 -1.81 0.05 -14.08
N TYR A 86 -2.21 1.32 -14.16
CA TYR A 86 -3.22 1.79 -15.11
C TYR A 86 -2.82 1.47 -16.57
N THR A 87 -1.57 1.77 -16.94
CA THR A 87 -1.05 1.52 -18.29
C THR A 87 -1.05 0.02 -18.64
N ARG A 88 -0.76 -0.84 -17.67
CA ARG A 88 -0.86 -2.30 -17.89
C ARG A 88 -2.29 -2.75 -18.12
N GLU A 89 -3.23 -2.19 -17.36
CA GLU A 89 -4.65 -2.51 -17.50
C GLU A 89 -5.19 -2.03 -18.85
N SER A 90 -4.82 -0.81 -19.28
CA SER A 90 -5.20 -0.26 -20.58
C SER A 90 -4.59 -1.06 -21.74
N ASP A 91 -3.30 -1.40 -21.67
CA ASP A 91 -2.61 -2.23 -22.68
C ASP A 91 -3.26 -3.62 -22.80
N ALA A 92 -3.65 -4.21 -21.66
CA ALA A 92 -4.31 -5.50 -21.63
C ALA A 92 -5.74 -5.46 -22.20
N ALA A 93 -6.43 -4.31 -22.08
CA ALA A 93 -7.79 -4.13 -22.56
C ALA A 93 -7.91 -4.02 -24.10
N LYS A 94 -6.80 -3.80 -24.83
CA LYS A 94 -6.78 -3.63 -26.31
C LYS A 94 -7.80 -2.58 -26.80
N ASN A 95 -7.89 -1.44 -26.12
CA ASN A 95 -8.67 -0.32 -26.60
C ASN A 95 -7.99 0.22 -27.87
N ASN A 96 -8.71 0.25 -29.00
CA ASN A 96 -8.14 0.61 -30.32
C ASN A 96 -8.24 2.11 -30.63
N ASP A 97 -8.82 2.92 -29.73
CA ASP A 97 -8.98 4.36 -29.90
C ASP A 97 -8.04 5.07 -28.91
N GLU A 98 -6.93 5.62 -29.43
CA GLU A 98 -5.86 6.23 -28.63
C GLU A 98 -6.29 7.54 -27.96
N GLU A 99 -7.17 8.34 -28.59
CA GLU A 99 -7.66 9.62 -28.06
C GLU A 99 -8.50 9.47 -26.78
N ASP A 100 -9.40 8.48 -26.73
CA ASP A 100 -10.24 8.27 -25.55
C ASP A 100 -9.39 7.81 -24.34
N VAL A 101 -8.28 7.11 -24.56
CA VAL A 101 -7.46 6.52 -23.49
C VAL A 101 -6.62 7.56 -22.74
N GLU A 102 -6.09 8.58 -23.44
CA GLU A 102 -5.33 9.67 -22.80
C GLU A 102 -6.23 10.52 -21.88
N ASP A 103 -7.43 10.88 -22.34
CA ASP A 103 -8.40 11.67 -21.56
C ASP A 103 -8.83 10.94 -20.27
N PHE A 104 -9.00 9.61 -20.31
CA PHE A 104 -9.31 8.83 -19.11
C PHE A 104 -8.14 8.69 -18.13
N PHE A 105 -6.90 8.72 -18.63
CA PHE A 105 -5.72 8.70 -17.77
C PHE A 105 -5.54 10.03 -17.03
N ASP A 106 -5.78 11.15 -17.71
CA ASP A 106 -5.74 12.49 -17.11
C ASP A 106 -6.70 12.61 -15.93
N GLU A 107 -7.96 12.24 -16.10
CA GLU A 107 -8.94 12.29 -15.02
C GLU A 107 -8.54 11.37 -13.84
N ALA A 108 -8.00 10.19 -14.15
CA ALA A 108 -7.58 9.22 -13.15
C ALA A 108 -6.34 9.66 -12.35
N ILE A 109 -5.34 10.24 -13.02
CA ILE A 109 -4.10 10.71 -12.36
C ILE A 109 -4.36 11.95 -11.51
N GLU A 110 -5.21 12.87 -11.96
CA GLU A 110 -5.64 14.04 -11.18
C GLU A 110 -6.39 13.64 -9.91
N ALA A 111 -7.36 12.73 -10.02
CA ALA A 111 -8.07 12.19 -8.87
C ALA A 111 -7.10 11.55 -7.85
N LYS A 112 -6.07 10.85 -8.35
CA LYS A 112 -5.03 10.25 -7.48
C LYS A 112 -4.16 11.31 -6.80
N ILE A 113 -3.86 12.41 -7.48
CA ILE A 113 -3.12 13.54 -6.89
C ILE A 113 -3.93 14.15 -5.74
N TYR A 114 -5.23 14.42 -5.95
CA TYR A 114 -6.08 14.94 -4.88
C TYR A 114 -6.19 13.98 -3.70
N GLU A 115 -6.24 12.67 -3.94
CA GLU A 115 -6.21 11.66 -2.86
C GLU A 115 -4.91 11.72 -2.03
N LEU A 116 -3.75 11.93 -2.68
CA LEU A 116 -2.44 11.86 -2.03
C LEU A 116 -1.97 13.19 -1.40
N TYR A 117 -2.38 14.31 -1.97
CA TYR A 117 -1.90 15.65 -1.59
C TYR A 117 -3.02 16.59 -1.09
N GLY A 118 -4.28 16.28 -1.36
CA GLY A 118 -5.44 17.11 -1.02
C GLY A 118 -5.68 18.25 -2.01
N ASP A 119 -6.84 18.90 -1.92
CA ASP A 119 -7.34 19.87 -2.90
C ASP A 119 -6.35 20.99 -3.22
N LYS A 120 -5.81 21.65 -2.19
CA LYS A 120 -4.96 22.83 -2.37
C LYS A 120 -3.61 22.51 -2.98
N ASP A 121 -2.93 21.50 -2.46
CA ASP A 121 -1.59 21.11 -2.91
C ASP A 121 -1.67 20.34 -4.24
N GLY A 122 -2.75 19.58 -4.45
CA GLY A 122 -3.01 18.86 -5.70
C GLY A 122 -3.25 19.81 -6.88
N GLU A 123 -4.05 20.85 -6.68
CA GLU A 123 -4.30 21.90 -7.67
C GLU A 123 -2.99 22.62 -8.06
N GLU A 124 -2.11 22.88 -7.10
CA GLU A 124 -0.80 23.49 -7.37
C GLU A 124 0.09 22.55 -8.21
N ILE A 125 0.11 21.24 -7.90
CA ILE A 125 0.90 20.24 -8.63
C ILE A 125 0.41 20.09 -10.08
N ILE A 126 -0.90 19.97 -10.28
CA ILE A 126 -1.52 19.82 -11.60
C ILE A 126 -1.25 21.07 -12.44
N ASN A 127 -1.50 22.26 -11.89
CA ASN A 127 -1.28 23.51 -12.61
C ASN A 127 0.21 23.80 -12.89
N HIS A 128 1.13 23.30 -12.08
CA HIS A 128 2.57 23.43 -12.33
C HIS A 128 3.03 22.63 -13.55
N ASN A 129 2.33 21.55 -13.90
CA ASN A 129 2.65 20.71 -15.07
C ASN A 129 2.45 21.45 -16.41
N TYR A 130 1.62 22.49 -16.42
CA TYR A 130 1.36 23.34 -17.59
C TYR A 130 2.39 24.48 -17.74
N TYR A 131 3.30 24.66 -16.79
CA TYR A 131 4.36 25.65 -16.84
C TYR A 131 5.62 25.00 -17.41
N GLU A 132 6.11 25.47 -18.56
CA GLU A 132 7.47 25.13 -19.01
C GLU A 132 8.47 25.84 -18.08
N PRO A 133 9.18 25.13 -17.18
CA PRO A 133 10.12 25.79 -16.30
C PRO A 133 11.30 26.29 -17.14
N ASP A 134 11.74 27.52 -16.87
CA ASP A 134 13.06 27.96 -17.34
C ASP A 134 14.10 26.92 -16.88
N ALA A 135 15.09 26.59 -17.72
CA ALA A 135 16.05 25.51 -17.48
C ALA A 135 16.87 25.60 -16.17
N SER A 136 16.66 26.65 -15.37
CA SER A 136 17.28 26.90 -14.06
C SER A 136 16.37 26.66 -12.84
N GLU A 137 15.06 26.50 -13.01
CA GLU A 137 14.14 26.27 -11.90
C GLU A 137 14.10 24.79 -11.49
N LYS A 138 14.20 24.55 -10.18
CA LYS A 138 14.10 23.19 -9.63
C LYS A 138 12.65 22.75 -9.64
N ILE A 139 12.33 21.75 -10.45
CA ILE A 139 11.02 21.11 -10.47
C ILE A 139 10.74 20.52 -9.07
N PRO A 140 9.59 20.86 -8.45
CA PRO A 140 9.19 20.25 -7.18
C PRO A 140 9.06 18.73 -7.29
N SER A 141 9.46 18.00 -6.25
CA SER A 141 9.43 16.51 -6.20
C SER A 141 8.08 15.91 -6.66
N PRO A 142 6.91 16.41 -6.20
CA PRO A 142 5.62 15.88 -6.63
C PRO A 142 5.31 16.12 -8.11
N VAL A 143 5.73 17.26 -8.67
CA VAL A 143 5.52 17.58 -10.09
C VAL A 143 6.41 16.73 -10.99
N GLY A 144 7.66 16.49 -10.56
CA GLY A 144 8.53 15.51 -11.23
C GLY A 144 7.91 14.11 -11.26
N ALA A 145 7.23 13.71 -10.19
CA ALA A 145 6.54 12.43 -10.12
C ALA A 145 5.33 12.35 -11.07
N LEU A 146 4.58 13.44 -11.22
CA LEU A 146 3.49 13.55 -12.18
C LEU A 146 4.02 13.46 -13.63
N MET A 147 5.04 14.24 -13.96
CA MET A 147 5.72 14.18 -15.26
C MET A 147 6.22 12.77 -15.59
N ASP A 148 6.83 12.09 -14.61
CA ASP A 148 7.27 10.71 -14.79
C ASP A 148 6.10 9.74 -14.97
N SER A 149 4.95 9.99 -14.32
CA SER A 149 3.73 9.19 -14.48
C SER A 149 3.17 9.29 -15.90
N TYR A 150 3.17 10.49 -16.48
CA TYR A 150 2.83 10.71 -17.89
C TYR A 150 3.77 9.99 -18.85
N LYS A 151 5.09 10.03 -18.60
CA LYS A 151 6.06 9.31 -19.42
C LYS A 151 5.91 7.78 -19.31
N ILE A 152 5.46 7.28 -18.16
CA ILE A 152 5.12 5.86 -17.99
C ILE A 152 3.93 5.48 -18.85
N HIS A 153 2.89 6.32 -18.84
CA HIS A 153 1.66 6.05 -19.59
C HIS A 153 1.83 6.09 -21.09
N THR A 154 2.58 7.08 -21.60
CA THR A 154 2.90 7.24 -23.02
C THR A 154 4.01 6.29 -23.52
N HIS A 155 4.40 5.30 -22.70
CA HIS A 155 5.52 4.37 -22.92
C HIS A 155 6.87 5.03 -23.24
N GLY A 156 7.02 6.34 -23.01
CA GLY A 156 8.25 7.09 -23.22
C GLY A 156 9.35 6.74 -22.19
N TYR A 157 8.97 6.20 -21.03
CA TYR A 157 9.89 5.81 -19.97
C TYR A 157 9.27 4.77 -19.02
N VAL A 158 9.95 3.64 -18.78
CA VAL A 158 9.56 2.69 -17.74
C VAL A 158 10.64 2.64 -16.64
N PRO A 159 10.34 3.05 -15.40
CA PRO A 159 11.31 3.05 -14.31
C PRO A 159 11.87 1.65 -14.05
N VAL A 160 13.18 1.53 -13.92
CA VAL A 160 13.87 0.28 -13.56
C VAL A 160 13.45 -0.18 -12.18
N SER A 161 13.21 0.76 -11.26
CA SER A 161 12.60 0.51 -9.95
C SER A 161 11.28 -0.26 -10.08
N SER A 162 10.42 0.12 -11.01
CA SER A 162 9.12 -0.52 -11.27
C SER A 162 9.25 -1.89 -11.95
N ILE A 163 10.12 -2.01 -12.97
CA ILE A 163 10.40 -3.29 -13.64
C ILE A 163 11.02 -4.28 -12.65
N SER A 164 11.88 -3.80 -11.75
CA SER A 164 12.54 -4.66 -10.77
C SER A 164 11.57 -5.30 -9.80
N LYS A 165 10.52 -4.57 -9.37
CA LYS A 165 9.49 -5.09 -8.47
C LYS A 165 8.75 -6.25 -9.13
N LEU A 166 8.36 -6.10 -10.40
CA LEU A 166 7.76 -7.18 -11.18
C LEU A 166 8.70 -8.38 -11.29
N PHE A 167 9.92 -8.15 -11.78
CA PHE A 167 10.91 -9.21 -11.99
C PHE A 167 11.18 -9.99 -10.71
N LEU A 168 11.34 -9.31 -9.57
CA LEU A 168 11.52 -9.94 -8.28
C LEU A 168 10.28 -10.72 -7.83
N SER A 169 9.07 -10.23 -8.11
CA SER A 169 7.83 -10.94 -7.76
C SER A 169 7.72 -12.28 -8.50
N GLU A 170 8.09 -12.31 -9.78
CA GLU A 170 8.09 -13.52 -10.59
C GLU A 170 9.20 -14.49 -10.17
N GLU A 171 10.43 -13.97 -10.04
CA GLU A 171 11.61 -14.76 -9.67
C GLU A 171 11.53 -15.32 -8.24
N SER A 172 10.73 -14.71 -7.34
CA SER A 172 10.51 -15.24 -6.00
C SER A 172 9.86 -16.63 -6.00
N LYS A 173 9.12 -16.97 -7.06
CA LYS A 173 8.43 -18.26 -7.22
C LYS A 173 9.37 -19.37 -7.71
N SER A 174 10.45 -19.01 -8.43
CA SER A 174 11.36 -19.95 -9.08
C SER A 174 12.71 -20.09 -8.35
N LEU A 175 13.18 -19.04 -7.67
CA LEU A 175 14.51 -19.00 -7.07
C LEU A 175 14.60 -19.55 -5.65
N LYS A 176 15.77 -20.11 -5.32
CA LYS A 176 16.15 -20.40 -3.92
C LYS A 176 16.23 -19.09 -3.10
N PRO A 177 15.82 -19.09 -1.81
CA PRO A 177 15.80 -17.89 -0.98
C PRO A 177 17.14 -17.14 -0.83
N SER A 178 18.27 -17.85 -0.93
CA SER A 178 19.61 -17.25 -0.89
C SER A 178 19.95 -16.51 -2.18
N SER A 179 19.63 -17.10 -3.34
CA SER A 179 19.82 -16.50 -4.65
C SER A 179 18.91 -15.28 -4.83
N PHE A 180 17.65 -15.40 -4.41
CA PHE A 180 16.69 -14.29 -4.43
C PHE A 180 17.21 -13.08 -3.65
N ARG A 181 17.68 -13.28 -2.41
CA ARG A 181 18.24 -12.19 -1.58
C ARG A 181 19.45 -11.51 -2.23
N ARG A 182 20.33 -12.27 -2.90
CA ARG A 182 21.48 -11.70 -3.62
C ARG A 182 21.03 -10.87 -4.81
N LYS A 183 20.16 -11.41 -5.67
CA LYS A 183 19.64 -10.69 -6.84
C LYS A 183 18.93 -9.39 -6.42
N LYS A 184 18.03 -9.47 -5.43
CA LYS A 184 17.36 -8.29 -4.87
C LYS A 184 18.37 -7.23 -4.43
N LYS A 185 19.37 -7.61 -3.64
CA LYS A 185 20.42 -6.68 -3.19
C LYS A 185 21.16 -6.00 -4.35
N HIS A 186 21.47 -6.73 -5.42
CA HIS A 186 22.16 -6.17 -6.58
C HIS A 186 21.28 -5.17 -7.35
N ILE A 187 19.99 -5.47 -7.47
CA ILE A 187 19.04 -4.56 -8.11
C ILE A 187 18.84 -3.30 -7.25
N ASP A 188 18.68 -3.46 -5.94
CA ASP A 188 18.59 -2.32 -5.00
C ASP A 188 19.85 -1.43 -5.09
N GLN A 189 21.03 -2.02 -5.24
CA GLN A 189 22.30 -1.29 -5.44
C GLN A 189 22.35 -0.57 -6.79
N PHE A 190 21.82 -1.20 -7.84
CA PHE A 190 21.78 -0.62 -9.18
C PHE A 190 20.84 0.58 -9.24
N ILE A 191 19.63 0.46 -8.69
CA ILE A 191 18.63 1.54 -8.59
C ILE A 191 19.25 2.75 -7.86
N LYS A 192 19.86 2.49 -6.68
CA LYS A 192 20.56 3.53 -5.93
C LYS A 192 21.69 4.21 -6.71
N TRP A 193 22.37 3.48 -7.59
CA TRP A 193 23.45 4.03 -8.43
C TRP A 193 22.90 4.81 -9.64
N SER A 194 21.84 4.34 -10.27
CA SER A 194 21.23 5.00 -11.42
C SER A 194 20.48 6.28 -11.05
N GLY A 195 20.13 6.45 -9.77
CA GLY A 195 19.34 7.60 -9.32
C GLY A 195 17.87 7.53 -9.73
N ASP A 196 17.42 6.30 -10.03
CA ASP A 196 16.00 5.93 -10.06
C ASP A 196 15.58 5.63 -8.60
#